data_AF-A0A0H5QVN2-F1
#
_entry.id   AF-A0A0H5QVN2-F1
#
_cell.length_a   1.000
_cell.length_b   1.000
_cell.length_c   1.000
_cell.angle_alpha   90.00
_cell.angle_beta   90.00
_cell.angle_gamma   90.00
#
_symmetry.space_group_name_H-M   'P 1'
#
loop_
_entity.id
_entity.type
_entity.pdbx_description
1 polymer ?
#
loop_
_entity_poly.entity_id
_entity_poly.type
_entity_poly.pdbx_seq_one_letter_code
_entity_poly.pdbx_strand_id
1 'polypeptide(L)'
;MVGMPSSGKSSLINAIVGKHVVSTSRTPGHTKHFQTIMLDDVWTLMDCPGIIFPSVCESRQIQIVMGLYPLAQVAEPYSIVQFVAERTSVPLEEIYNLPYNSDESGNSIPFSAFTIAEGVALKKGWRTSKSGGRPNAHRGAISILTDVVDGRIQLLFEPPKGKMNVPQLFD
;
A
#
# COMPACT_ATOMS: atom_id res chain seq x y z
N MET A 1 22.42 -4.45 -1.36
CA MET A 1 21.11 -4.69 -0.71
C MET A 1 20.16 -5.25 -1.75
N VAL A 2 19.44 -6.32 -1.40
CA VAL A 2 18.39 -6.91 -2.24
C VAL A 2 17.09 -6.89 -1.43
N GLY A 3 15.96 -6.68 -2.10
CA GLY A 3 14.65 -6.68 -1.48
C GLY A 3 13.56 -6.22 -2.44
N MET A 4 12.31 -6.32 -1.98
CA MET A 4 11.13 -5.93 -2.75
C MET A 4 11.19 -4.46 -3.19
N PRO A 5 10.52 -4.07 -4.29
CA PRO A 5 10.33 -2.66 -4.63
C PRO A 5 9.73 -1.88 -3.45
N SER A 6 10.04 -0.58 -3.37
CA SER A 6 9.52 0.34 -2.36
C SER A 6 9.74 -0.03 -0.88
N SER A 7 10.54 -1.06 -0.57
CA SER A 7 10.87 -1.47 0.82
C SER A 7 11.87 -0.55 1.55
N GLY A 8 12.10 0.66 1.04
CA GLY A 8 13.00 1.65 1.67
C GLY A 8 14.50 1.42 1.49
N LYS A 9 14.95 0.53 0.59
CA LYS A 9 16.38 0.24 0.35
C LYS A 9 17.20 1.51 0.11
N SER A 10 16.86 2.29 -0.91
CA SER A 10 17.61 3.51 -1.26
C SER A 10 17.49 4.61 -0.19
N SER A 11 16.40 4.64 0.58
CA SER A 11 16.26 5.53 1.74
C SER A 11 17.20 5.12 2.88
N LEU A 12 17.34 3.82 3.15
CA LEU A 12 18.30 3.31 4.13
C LEU A 12 19.73 3.62 3.72
N ILE A 13 20.05 3.51 2.43
CA ILE A 13 21.37 3.88 1.90
C ILE A 13 21.65 5.36 2.16
N ASN A 14 20.74 6.26 1.83
CA ASN A 14 20.91 7.69 2.10
C ASN A 14 21.07 7.98 3.60
N ALA A 15 20.38 7.22 4.47
CA ALA A 15 20.52 7.35 5.92
C ALA A 15 21.90 6.88 6.40
N ILE A 16 22.42 5.75 5.89
CA ILE A 16 23.75 5.23 6.22
C ILE A 16 24.85 6.20 5.76
N VAL A 17 24.72 6.75 4.54
CA VAL A 17 25.71 7.67 3.97
C VAL A 17 25.61 9.07 4.61
N GLY A 18 24.48 9.41 5.24
CA GLY A 18 24.23 10.73 5.85
C GLY A 18 24.02 11.87 4.84
N LYS A 19 23.90 11.56 3.56
CA LYS A 19 23.62 12.51 2.47
C LYS A 19 22.78 11.84 1.39
N HIS A 20 22.11 12.67 0.58
CA HIS A 20 21.27 12.20 -0.51
C HIS A 20 22.12 11.79 -1.73
N VAL A 21 22.51 10.52 -1.81
CA VAL A 21 23.37 9.97 -2.88
C VAL A 21 22.55 9.21 -3.92
N VAL A 22 21.51 8.50 -3.48
CA VAL A 22 20.64 7.71 -4.36
C VAL A 22 19.28 8.39 -4.45
N SER A 23 18.74 8.46 -5.66
CA SER A 23 17.37 8.97 -5.85
C SER A 23 16.36 8.02 -5.23
N THR A 24 15.41 8.56 -4.46
CA THR A 24 14.31 7.81 -3.85
C THR A 24 12.97 8.21 -4.46
N SER A 25 12.08 7.25 -4.67
CA SER A 25 10.68 7.49 -5.06
C SER A 25 9.75 6.52 -4.35
N ARG A 26 8.48 6.93 -4.24
CA ARG A 26 7.39 6.12 -3.70
C ARG A 26 6.84 5.12 -4.72
N THR A 27 7.13 5.32 -6.00
CA THR A 27 6.63 4.43 -7.05
C THR A 27 7.53 3.19 -7.17
N PRO A 28 6.95 1.99 -7.30
CA PRO A 28 7.71 0.78 -7.58
C PRO A 28 8.56 0.91 -8.86
N GLY A 29 9.74 0.29 -8.86
CA GLY A 29 10.62 0.27 -10.03
C GLY A 29 11.45 1.54 -10.26
N HIS A 30 11.63 2.38 -9.23
CA HIS A 30 12.48 3.58 -9.32
C HIS A 30 13.96 3.26 -9.53
N THR A 31 14.52 2.37 -8.71
CA THR A 31 15.89 1.87 -8.90
C THR A 31 15.88 0.86 -10.05
N LYS A 32 16.37 1.27 -11.22
CA LYS A 32 16.39 0.44 -12.45
C LYS A 32 17.75 -0.20 -12.75
N HIS A 33 18.81 0.37 -12.20
CA HIS A 33 20.18 -0.05 -12.48
C HIS A 33 20.88 -0.46 -11.20
N PHE A 34 21.82 -1.38 -11.35
CA PHE A 34 22.77 -1.72 -10.31
C PHE A 34 23.72 -0.54 -10.08
N GLN A 35 23.92 -0.16 -8.82
CA GLN A 35 24.74 0.99 -8.46
C GLN A 35 25.68 0.64 -7.33
N THR A 36 26.87 1.23 -7.36
CA THR A 36 27.94 1.02 -6.40
C THR A 36 28.24 2.33 -5.70
N ILE A 37 28.20 2.34 -4.38
CA ILE A 37 28.30 3.53 -3.53
C ILE A 37 29.45 3.30 -2.55
N MET A 38 30.53 4.05 -2.74
CA MET A 38 31.66 4.02 -1.83
C MET A 38 31.28 4.72 -0.52
N LEU A 39 31.39 4.01 0.61
CA LEU A 39 31.20 4.60 1.94
C LEU A 39 32.51 5.19 2.45
N ASP A 40 33.59 4.42 2.32
CA ASP A 40 34.98 4.82 2.57
C ASP A 40 35.92 4.02 1.63
N ASP A 41 37.22 4.05 1.89
CA ASP A 41 38.23 3.37 1.07
C ASP A 41 38.17 1.83 1.17
N VAL A 42 37.42 1.27 2.12
CA VAL A 42 37.35 -0.15 2.44
C VAL A 42 35.97 -0.74 2.15
N TRP A 43 34.91 0.03 2.39
CA TRP A 43 33.53 -0.40 2.36
C TRP A 43 32.78 0.20 1.19
N THR A 44 32.23 -0.69 0.38
CA THR A 44 31.40 -0.34 -0.76
C THR A 44 30.01 -0.95 -0.60
N LEU A 45 28.98 -0.12 -0.71
CA LEU A 45 27.61 -0.55 -0.67
C LEU A 45 27.05 -0.66 -2.09
N MET A 46 26.30 -1.72 -2.37
CA MET A 46 25.67 -1.91 -3.69
C MET A 46 24.15 -1.80 -3.58
N ASP A 47 23.53 -0.96 -4.39
CA ASP A 47 22.06 -0.88 -4.54
C ASP A 47 21.65 -1.66 -5.79
N CYS A 48 20.65 -2.53 -5.63
CA CYS A 48 20.10 -3.33 -6.72
C CYS A 48 18.65 -2.90 -6.98
N PRO A 49 18.16 -3.04 -8.23
CA PRO A 49 16.74 -2.95 -8.52
C PRO A 49 15.92 -3.87 -7.60
N GLY A 50 14.70 -3.44 -7.27
CA GLY A 50 13.79 -4.28 -6.51
C GLY A 50 13.42 -5.54 -7.30
N ILE A 51 13.57 -6.71 -6.70
CA ILE A 51 13.21 -8.00 -7.32
C ILE A 51 11.91 -8.47 -6.68
N ILE A 52 10.95 -8.85 -7.52
CA ILE A 52 9.72 -9.54 -7.09
C ILE A 52 9.83 -10.97 -7.61
N PHE A 53 9.86 -11.93 -6.71
CA PHE A 53 9.71 -13.34 -7.09
C PHE A 53 8.24 -13.62 -7.40
N PRO A 54 7.94 -14.35 -8.49
CA PRO A 54 6.58 -14.77 -8.78
C PRO A 54 6.13 -15.76 -7.69
N SER A 55 5.42 -15.27 -6.68
CA SER A 55 4.73 -16.12 -5.72
C SER A 55 3.37 -16.47 -6.29
N VAL A 56 3.19 -17.73 -6.65
CA VAL A 56 1.91 -18.27 -7.15
C VAL A 56 0.87 -18.38 -6.01
N CYS A 57 1.33 -18.31 -4.76
CA CYS A 57 0.50 -18.55 -3.58
C CYS A 57 -0.13 -17.28 -3.00
N GLU A 58 0.40 -16.08 -3.32
CA GLU A 58 -0.06 -14.84 -2.71
C GLU A 58 -1.19 -14.19 -3.49
N SER A 59 -2.25 -13.80 -2.78
CA SER A 59 -3.41 -13.16 -3.38
C SER A 59 -3.06 -11.79 -3.98
N ARG A 60 -3.75 -11.42 -5.06
CA ARG A 60 -3.54 -10.12 -5.73
C ARG A 60 -3.76 -8.95 -4.77
N GLN A 61 -4.68 -9.09 -3.82
CA GLN A 61 -4.96 -8.09 -2.79
C GLN A 61 -3.71 -7.81 -1.95
N ILE A 62 -3.04 -8.87 -1.46
CA ILE A 62 -1.80 -8.78 -0.68
C ILE A 62 -0.71 -8.06 -1.48
N GLN A 63 -0.52 -8.44 -2.74
CA GLN A 63 0.49 -7.80 -3.60
C GLN A 63 0.24 -6.29 -3.75
N ILE A 64 -1.01 -5.86 -3.84
CA ILE A 64 -1.38 -4.45 -3.98
C ILE A 64 -1.17 -3.69 -2.66
N VAL A 65 -1.62 -4.21 -1.52
CA VAL A 65 -1.43 -3.53 -0.22
C VAL A 65 0.03 -3.48 0.23
N MET A 66 0.86 -4.40 -0.26
CA MET A 66 2.32 -4.37 -0.07
C MET A 66 3.04 -3.38 -1.01
N GLY A 67 2.30 -2.64 -1.85
CA GLY A 67 2.86 -1.64 -2.76
C GLY A 67 3.63 -2.23 -3.94
N LEU A 68 3.43 -3.51 -4.28
CA LEU A 68 4.11 -4.12 -5.43
C LEU A 68 3.53 -3.70 -6.78
N TYR A 69 2.30 -3.17 -6.77
CA TYR A 69 1.57 -2.77 -7.96
C TYR A 69 1.25 -1.27 -7.93
N PRO A 70 1.36 -0.53 -9.05
CA PRO A 70 0.96 0.86 -9.10
C PRO A 70 -0.54 1.03 -8.81
N LEU A 71 -0.88 1.72 -7.72
CA LEU A 71 -2.28 1.91 -7.31
C LEU A 71 -3.14 2.57 -8.40
N ALA A 72 -2.56 3.44 -9.22
CA ALA A 72 -3.24 4.09 -10.33
C ALA A 72 -3.77 3.12 -11.40
N GLN A 73 -3.23 1.89 -11.48
CA GLN A 73 -3.63 0.86 -12.45
C GLN A 73 -4.62 -0.16 -11.87
N VAL A 74 -5.00 -0.01 -10.59
CA VAL A 74 -5.96 -0.91 -9.95
C VAL A 74 -7.37 -0.61 -10.48
N ALA A 75 -7.90 -1.52 -11.29
CA ALA A 75 -9.21 -1.36 -11.94
C ALA A 75 -10.39 -1.52 -10.96
N GLU A 76 -10.25 -2.38 -9.96
CA GLU A 76 -11.30 -2.68 -8.99
C GLU A 76 -10.69 -2.55 -7.59
N PRO A 77 -10.76 -1.37 -6.96
CA PRO A 77 -10.14 -1.12 -5.66
C PRO A 77 -11.04 -1.51 -4.47
N TYR A 78 -12.33 -1.77 -4.66
CA TYR A 78 -13.28 -1.93 -3.56
C TYR A 78 -13.13 -3.29 -2.86
N SER A 79 -12.86 -4.37 -3.59
CA SER A 79 -12.54 -5.67 -2.97
C SER A 79 -11.27 -5.59 -2.10
N ILE A 80 -10.33 -4.72 -2.45
CA ILE A 80 -9.09 -4.50 -1.70
C ILE A 80 -9.36 -3.64 -0.47
N VAL A 81 -10.20 -2.61 -0.59
CA VAL A 81 -10.66 -1.83 0.57
C VAL A 81 -11.42 -2.73 1.55
N GLN A 82 -12.27 -3.63 1.06
CA GLN A 82 -12.93 -4.64 1.89
C GLN A 82 -11.89 -5.53 2.61
N PHE A 83 -10.92 -6.06 1.86
CA PHE A 83 -9.83 -6.87 2.41
C PHE A 83 -9.05 -6.16 3.52
N VAL A 84 -8.79 -4.86 3.35
CA VAL A 84 -8.15 -3.98 4.34
C VAL A 84 -9.06 -3.81 5.55
N ALA A 85 -10.33 -3.46 5.35
CA ALA A 85 -11.29 -3.21 6.44
C ALA A 85 -11.44 -4.41 7.38
N GLU A 86 -11.39 -5.63 6.83
CA GLU A 86 -11.45 -6.88 7.60
C GLU A 86 -10.18 -7.16 8.45
N ARG A 87 -9.07 -6.46 8.18
CA ARG A 87 -7.75 -6.73 8.76
C ARG A 87 -7.15 -5.55 9.53
N THR A 88 -7.86 -4.43 9.58
CA THR A 88 -7.52 -3.28 10.41
C THR A 88 -8.13 -3.45 11.80
N SER A 89 -7.36 -3.18 12.86
CA SER A 89 -7.84 -3.30 14.24
C SER A 89 -8.94 -2.31 14.60
N VAL A 90 -8.95 -1.14 13.95
CA VAL A 90 -9.99 -0.11 14.09
C VAL A 90 -10.76 -0.05 12.76
N PRO A 91 -12.11 -0.01 12.78
CA PRO A 91 -12.91 0.12 11.56
C PRO A 91 -12.54 1.36 10.75
N LEU A 92 -12.52 1.23 9.42
CA LEU A 92 -12.09 2.33 8.54
C LEU A 92 -12.98 3.57 8.68
N GLU A 93 -14.28 3.39 8.88
CA GLU A 93 -15.23 4.48 9.11
C GLU A 93 -14.90 5.32 10.35
N GLU A 94 -14.36 4.69 11.39
CA GLU A 94 -13.91 5.36 12.61
C GLU A 94 -12.58 6.07 12.38
N ILE A 95 -11.61 5.40 11.74
CA ILE A 95 -10.32 6.00 11.35
C ILE A 95 -10.54 7.28 10.54
N TYR A 96 -11.43 7.22 9.56
CA TYR A 96 -11.75 8.36 8.71
C TYR A 96 -12.77 9.32 9.31
N ASN A 97 -13.35 9.03 10.48
CA ASN A 97 -14.44 9.78 11.10
C ASN A 97 -15.53 10.11 10.07
N LEU A 98 -16.11 9.05 9.49
CA LEU A 98 -17.19 9.15 8.51
C LEU A 98 -18.53 9.32 9.22
N PRO A 99 -19.47 10.10 8.66
CA PRO A 99 -20.80 10.24 9.24
C PRO A 99 -21.54 8.90 9.19
N TYR A 100 -22.36 8.62 10.20
CA TYR A 100 -23.16 7.39 10.28
C TYR A 100 -23.93 7.14 8.97
N ASN A 101 -23.80 5.93 8.44
CA ASN A 101 -24.57 5.49 7.30
C ASN A 101 -25.98 5.13 7.77
N SER A 102 -27.00 5.79 7.25
CA SER A 102 -28.41 5.57 7.61
C SER A 102 -29.30 5.51 6.37
N ASP A 103 -30.37 4.71 6.45
CA ASP A 103 -31.40 4.68 5.42
C ASP A 103 -32.31 5.92 5.51
N GLU A 104 -33.19 6.08 4.52
CA GLU A 104 -34.20 7.16 4.52
C GLU A 104 -35.17 7.09 5.72
N SER A 105 -35.21 5.95 6.41
CA SER A 105 -36.02 5.71 7.61
C SER A 105 -35.24 5.98 8.93
N GLY A 106 -33.97 6.39 8.86
CA GLY A 106 -33.12 6.68 10.00
C GLY A 106 -32.48 5.46 10.67
N ASN A 107 -32.61 4.25 10.11
CA ASN A 107 -31.95 3.06 10.62
C ASN A 107 -30.48 3.05 10.20
N SER A 108 -29.60 2.63 11.11
CA SER A 108 -28.18 2.44 10.83
C SER A 108 -27.95 1.31 9.84
N ILE A 109 -27.26 1.60 8.74
CA ILE A 109 -26.83 0.61 7.74
C ILE A 109 -25.34 0.31 7.98
N PRO A 110 -24.90 -0.96 7.95
CA PRO A 110 -23.48 -1.27 8.01
C PRO A 110 -22.71 -0.63 6.84
N PHE A 111 -21.47 -0.22 7.10
CA PHE A 111 -20.59 0.29 6.06
C PHE A 111 -20.14 -0.84 5.12
N SER A 112 -20.32 -0.62 3.83
CA SER A 112 -19.66 -1.39 2.77
C SER A 112 -18.36 -0.70 2.31
N ALA A 113 -17.45 -1.45 1.69
CA ALA A 113 -16.24 -0.89 1.09
C ALA A 113 -16.52 0.28 0.12
N PHE A 114 -17.63 0.20 -0.63
CA PHE A 114 -18.07 1.29 -1.51
C PHE A 114 -18.48 2.53 -0.72
N THR A 115 -19.34 2.39 0.30
CA THR A 115 -19.82 3.53 1.11
C THR A 115 -18.69 4.18 1.92
N ILE A 116 -17.70 3.41 2.38
CA ILE A 116 -16.49 3.95 3.03
C ILE A 116 -15.72 4.82 2.03
N ALA A 117 -15.46 4.28 0.84
CA ALA A 117 -14.77 5.01 -0.22
C ALA A 117 -15.52 6.28 -0.67
N GLU A 118 -16.85 6.20 -0.77
CA GLU A 118 -17.71 7.33 -1.07
C GLU A 118 -17.67 8.39 0.04
N GLY A 119 -17.74 7.98 1.31
CA GLY A 119 -17.63 8.86 2.47
C GLY A 119 -16.28 9.60 2.52
N VAL A 120 -15.18 8.89 2.24
CA VAL A 120 -13.84 9.51 2.13
C VAL A 120 -13.79 10.52 0.97
N ALA A 121 -14.38 10.17 -0.18
CA ALA A 121 -14.45 11.09 -1.32
C ALA A 121 -15.27 12.34 -0.99
N LEU A 122 -16.42 12.20 -0.33
CA LEU A 122 -17.26 13.30 0.14
C LEU A 122 -16.51 14.22 1.09
N LYS A 123 -15.85 13.66 2.11
CA LYS A 123 -15.06 14.42 3.09
C LYS A 123 -13.91 15.20 2.46
N LYS A 124 -13.28 14.64 1.42
CA LYS A 124 -12.21 15.30 0.65
C LYS A 124 -12.74 16.21 -0.49
N GLY A 125 -14.07 16.33 -0.64
CA GLY A 125 -14.69 17.15 -1.70
C GLY A 125 -14.49 16.60 -3.12
N TRP A 126 -14.14 15.32 -3.27
CA TRP A 126 -13.88 14.71 -4.56
C TRP A 126 -15.17 14.29 -5.25
N ARG A 127 -15.44 14.94 -6.38
CA ARG A 127 -16.59 14.68 -7.23
C ARG A 127 -16.15 14.27 -8.63
N THR A 128 -17.02 13.52 -9.29
CA THR A 128 -16.83 13.05 -10.68
C THR A 128 -16.77 14.19 -11.69
N SER A 129 -17.48 15.29 -11.43
CA SER A 129 -17.42 16.51 -12.22
C SER A 129 -17.17 17.72 -11.33
N LYS A 130 -16.44 18.72 -11.87
CA LYS A 130 -16.17 20.00 -11.21
C LYS A 130 -17.46 20.77 -10.88
N SER A 131 -18.55 20.49 -11.59
CA SER A 131 -19.85 21.18 -11.47
C SER A 131 -20.78 20.61 -10.39
N GLY A 132 -20.29 19.78 -9.46
CA GLY A 132 -21.12 19.21 -8.39
C GLY A 132 -21.64 17.79 -8.66
N GLY A 133 -20.93 16.99 -9.47
CA GLY A 133 -21.31 15.60 -9.76
C GLY A 133 -21.32 14.67 -8.53
N ARG A 134 -21.69 13.40 -8.74
CA ARG A 134 -21.66 12.36 -7.71
C ARG A 134 -20.26 12.23 -7.09
N PRO A 135 -20.15 11.84 -5.81
CA PRO A 135 -18.85 11.65 -5.17
C PRO A 135 -18.02 10.62 -5.93
N ASN A 136 -16.71 10.86 -6.03
CA ASN A 136 -15.81 9.97 -6.76
C ASN A 136 -15.30 8.86 -5.83
N ALA A 137 -16.12 7.82 -5.62
CA ALA A 137 -15.80 6.69 -4.77
C ALA A 137 -14.52 5.96 -5.20
N HIS A 138 -14.27 5.82 -6.51
CA HIS A 138 -13.04 5.17 -7.00
C HIS A 138 -11.79 5.92 -6.53
N ARG A 139 -11.78 7.26 -6.65
CA ARG A 139 -10.67 8.09 -6.15
C ARG A 139 -10.55 8.01 -4.61
N GLY A 140 -11.68 7.94 -3.91
CA GLY A 140 -11.73 7.67 -2.48
C GLY A 140 -11.03 6.36 -2.11
N ALA A 141 -11.37 5.27 -2.79
CA ALA A 141 -10.79 3.95 -2.58
C ALA A 141 -9.28 3.94 -2.83
N ILE A 142 -8.82 4.51 -3.95
CA ILE A 142 -7.37 4.63 -4.23
C ILE A 142 -6.65 5.43 -3.15
N SER A 143 -7.26 6.48 -2.61
CA SER A 143 -6.68 7.22 -1.49
C SER A 143 -6.57 6.37 -0.23
N ILE A 144 -7.58 5.57 0.09
CA ILE A 144 -7.53 4.66 1.24
C ILE A 144 -6.36 3.68 1.08
N LEU A 145 -6.24 3.05 -0.09
CA LEU A 145 -5.14 2.14 -0.40
C LEU A 145 -3.77 2.84 -0.35
N THR A 146 -3.72 4.11 -0.75
CA THR A 146 -2.50 4.92 -0.64
C THR A 146 -2.13 5.13 0.83
N ASP A 147 -3.10 5.45 1.68
CA ASP A 147 -2.88 5.63 3.12
C ASP A 147 -2.43 4.31 3.80
N VAL A 148 -2.85 3.15 3.29
CA VAL A 148 -2.36 1.83 3.72
C VAL A 148 -0.90 1.59 3.28
N VAL A 149 -0.58 1.80 2.00
CA VAL A 149 0.79 1.61 1.47
C VAL A 149 1.79 2.58 2.12
N ASP A 150 1.35 3.80 2.43
CA ASP A 150 2.15 4.80 3.16
C ASP A 150 2.29 4.47 4.65
N GLY A 151 1.62 3.43 5.16
CA GLY A 151 1.70 2.99 6.55
C GLY A 151 0.91 3.86 7.54
N ARG A 152 0.05 4.77 7.06
CA ARG A 152 -0.86 5.56 7.93
C ARG A 152 -1.96 4.68 8.51
N ILE A 153 -2.40 3.70 7.72
CA ILE A 153 -3.28 2.63 8.17
C ILE A 153 -2.45 1.36 8.22
N GLN A 154 -2.29 0.81 9.42
CA GLN A 154 -1.48 -0.37 9.65
C GLN A 154 -2.29 -1.64 9.42
N LEU A 155 -1.74 -2.55 8.62
CA LEU A 155 -2.22 -3.92 8.51
C LEU A 155 -1.35 -4.81 9.38
N LEU A 156 -1.98 -5.63 10.21
CA LEU A 156 -1.31 -6.64 11.01
C LEU A 156 -1.67 -8.03 10.48
N PHE A 157 -0.66 -8.85 10.27
CA PHE A 157 -0.84 -10.25 9.95
C PHE A 157 -0.34 -11.09 11.12
N GLU A 158 -1.14 -12.06 11.55
CA GLU A 158 -0.66 -13.05 12.50
C GLU A 158 0.50 -13.84 11.89
N PRO A 159 1.50 -14.24 12.69
CA PRO A 159 2.55 -15.13 12.22
C PRO A 159 1.92 -16.43 11.68
N PRO A 160 2.50 -17.02 10.63
CA PRO A 160 1.95 -18.23 10.03
C PRO A 160 1.89 -19.36 11.06
N LYS A 161 0.71 -19.98 11.21
CA LYS A 161 0.49 -21.11 12.12
C LYS A 161 0.88 -22.41 11.38
N GLY A 162 2.12 -22.88 11.58
CA GLY A 162 2.59 -24.16 11.03
C GLY A 162 4.12 -24.29 10.98
N LYS A 163 4.63 -25.51 10.77
CA LYS A 163 6.05 -25.69 10.39
C LYS A 163 6.22 -25.08 9.00
N MET A 164 7.10 -24.09 8.86
CA MET A 164 7.50 -23.62 7.52
C MET A 164 8.04 -24.83 6.75
N ASN A 165 7.37 -25.23 5.68
CA ASN A 165 8.01 -26.04 4.65
C ASN A 165 9.03 -25.12 3.98
N VAL A 166 10.23 -25.05 4.57
CA VAL A 166 11.38 -24.45 3.92
C VAL A 166 11.61 -25.32 2.69
N PRO A 167 11.42 -24.81 1.46
CA PRO A 167 11.83 -25.57 0.28
C PRO A 167 13.32 -25.85 0.48
N GLN A 168 13.75 -27.11 0.31
CA GLN A 168 15.16 -27.44 0.21
C GLN A 168 15.68 -26.73 -1.05
N LEU A 169 16.14 -25.51 -0.87
CA LEU A 169 16.82 -24.74 -1.89
C LEU A 169 18.29 -25.16 -1.79
N PHE A 170 18.77 -25.71 -2.89
CA PHE A 170 20.13 -26.20 -3.15
C PHE A 170 20.42 -27.64 -2.66
N ASP A 171 20.36 -28.58 -3.61
CA ASP A 171 21.30 -29.71 -3.69
C ASP A 171 22.56 -29.24 -4.43
#